data_AF-S6B312-F1
#
_entry.id   AF-S6B312-F1
#
_cell.length_a   1.000
_cell.length_b   1.000
_cell.length_c   1.000
_cell.angle_alpha   90.00
_cell.angle_beta   90.00
_cell.angle_gamma   90.00
#
_symmetry.space_group_name_H-M   'P 1'
#
loop_
_entity.id
_entity.type
_entity.pdbx_description
1 polymer ?
#
loop_
_entity_poly.entity_id
_entity_poly.type
_entity_poly.pdbx_seq_one_letter_code
_entity_poly.pdbx_strand_id
1 'polypeptide(L)' 'MSWADRAAPIVGEVIRRIGRSDKQALRKALAEAYPWGARKNTPYKAWLAEVRRQLGHPLNTPKTDPANQQADMFGQRSQ' A
#
# COMPACT_ATOMS: atom_id res chain seq x y z
N MET A 1 4.70 -16.36 2.96
CA MET A 1 5.55 -15.15 3.12
C MET A 1 5.62 -14.42 1.79
N SER A 2 5.00 -13.24 1.70
CA SER A 2 5.02 -12.43 0.48
C SER A 2 6.29 -11.57 0.38
N TRP A 3 6.63 -11.12 -0.82
CA TRP A 3 7.67 -10.10 -1.01
C TRP A 3 7.32 -8.79 -0.28
N ALA A 4 6.01 -8.50 -0.15
CA ALA A 4 5.52 -7.36 0.61
C ALA A 4 5.78 -7.48 2.12
N ASP A 5 5.64 -8.66 2.72
CA ASP A 5 5.94 -8.89 4.15
C ASP A 5 7.40 -8.60 4.48
N ARG A 6 8.31 -8.91 3.54
CA ARG A 6 9.74 -8.60 3.69
C ARG A 6 10.07 -7.14 3.41
N ALA A 7 9.32 -6.47 2.53
CA ALA A 7 9.48 -5.04 2.23
C ALA A 7 8.99 -4.16 3.39
N ALA A 8 7.86 -4.54 4.00
CA ALA A 8 7.13 -3.73 4.97
C ALA A 8 7.97 -3.18 6.13
N PRO A 9 8.76 -3.99 6.87
CA PRO A 9 9.57 -3.48 7.98
C PRO A 9 10.66 -2.51 7.50
N ILE A 10 11.30 -2.77 6.35
CA ILE A 10 12.38 -1.94 5.81
C ILE A 10 11.86 -0.58 5.36
N VAL A 11 10.74 -0.58 4.60
CA VAL A 11 10.08 0.65 4.15
C VAL A 11 9.62 1.48 5.35
N GLY A 12 9.06 0.82 6.38
CA GLY A 12 8.59 1.50 7.60
C GLY A 12 9.72 2.15 8.38
N GLU A 13 10.87 1.50 8.50
CA GLU A 13 12.05 2.05 9.15
C GLU A 13 12.61 3.27 8.39
N VAL A 14 12.72 3.18 7.06
CA VAL A 14 13.19 4.30 6.23
C VAL A 14 12.25 5.51 6.34
N ILE A 15 10.93 5.28 6.33
CA ILE A 15 9.92 6.34 6.50
C ILE A 15 10.01 6.96 7.89
N ARG A 16 10.22 6.17 8.96
CA ARG A 16 10.41 6.72 10.32
C ARG A 16 11.69 7.55 10.44
N ARG A 17 12.77 7.10 9.80
CA ARG A 17 14.10 7.75 9.90
C ARG A 17 14.18 9.06 9.12
N ILE A 18 13.62 9.12 7.92
CA ILE A 18 13.66 10.34 7.08
C ILE A 18 12.44 11.23 7.30
N GLY A 19 11.30 10.65 7.63
CA GLY A 19 10.03 11.35 7.66
C GLY A 19 9.42 11.53 6.27
N ARG A 20 8.18 12.04 6.23
CA ARG A 20 7.38 12.23 5.01
C ARG A 20 7.57 13.60 4.35
N SER A 21 8.31 14.50 5.01
CA SER A 21 8.49 15.90 4.59
C SER A 21 9.39 16.02 3.37
N ASP A 22 10.47 15.23 3.31
CA ASP A 22 11.42 15.24 2.20
C ASP A 22 11.21 14.02 1.28
N LYS A 23 10.36 14.21 0.27
CA LYS A 23 10.04 13.17 -0.72
C LYS A 23 11.23 12.77 -1.59
N GLN A 24 12.25 13.63 -1.72
CA GLN A 24 13.41 13.33 -2.58
C GLN A 24 14.43 12.49 -1.81
N ALA A 25 14.76 12.89 -0.58
CA ALA A 25 15.58 12.11 0.33
C ALA A 25 14.96 10.73 0.59
N LEU A 26 13.64 10.67 0.80
CA LEU A 26 12.93 9.42 1.03
C LEU A 26 13.02 8.45 -0.15
N ARG A 27 12.82 8.93 -1.38
CA ARG A 27 12.94 8.11 -2.59
C ARG A 27 14.35 7.56 -2.76
N LYS A 28 15.38 8.36 -2.46
CA LYS A 28 16.78 7.92 -2.51
C LYS A 28 17.05 6.83 -1.48
N ALA A 29 16.66 7.04 -0.23
CA ALA A 29 16.89 6.07 0.84
C ALA A 29 16.12 4.76 0.62
N LEU A 30 14.90 4.81 0.09
CA LEU A 30 14.15 3.60 -0.30
C LEU A 30 14.82 2.85 -1.46
N ALA A 31 15.50 3.56 -2.35
CA ALA A 31 16.22 2.95 -3.46
C ALA A 31 17.54 2.30 -2.99
N GLU A 32 18.18 2.85 -1.96
CA GLU A 32 19.40 2.32 -1.32
C GLU A 32 19.09 1.15 -0.37
N ALA A 33 17.97 1.20 0.34
CA ALA A 33 17.55 0.15 1.29
C ALA A 33 16.99 -1.12 0.62
N TYR A 34 16.94 -1.18 -0.72
CA TYR A 34 16.36 -2.31 -1.46
C TYR A 34 17.24 -3.57 -1.35
N PRO A 35 16.75 -4.66 -0.74
CA PRO A 35 17.60 -5.82 -0.41
C PRO A 35 17.74 -6.86 -1.54
N TRP A 36 16.91 -6.81 -2.58
CA TRP A 36 16.85 -7.88 -3.61
C TRP A 36 17.69 -7.61 -4.85
N GLY A 37 18.64 -6.67 -4.76
CA GLY A 37 19.59 -6.36 -5.83
C GLY A 37 18.93 -5.79 -7.07
N ALA A 38 18.65 -6.63 -8.07
CA ALA A 38 18.06 -6.18 -9.32
C ALA A 38 16.65 -5.61 -9.10
N ARG A 39 16.46 -4.34 -9.49
CA ARG A 39 15.16 -3.65 -9.53
C ARG A 39 14.31 -4.11 -10.72
N LYS A 40 14.11 -5.42 -10.87
CA LYS A 40 13.36 -6.02 -11.99
C LYS A 40 12.28 -6.99 -11.47
N ASN A 41 11.25 -7.17 -12.29
CA ASN A 41 10.18 -8.18 -12.11
C ASN A 41 9.32 -7.98 -10.84
N THR A 42 8.77 -9.09 -10.34
CA THR A 42 7.83 -9.22 -9.23
C THR A 42 8.28 -8.60 -7.90
N PRO A 43 9.53 -8.76 -7.42
CA PRO A 43 9.95 -8.21 -6.13
C PRO A 43 10.00 -6.67 -6.14
N TYR A 44 10.44 -6.07 -7.26
CA TYR A 44 10.47 -4.62 -7.41
C TYR A 44 9.06 -4.02 -7.47
N LYS A 45 8.12 -4.69 -8.16
CA LYS A 45 6.71 -4.26 -8.19
C LYS A 45 6.07 -4.34 -6.80
N ALA A 46 6.35 -5.39 -6.03
CA ALA A 46 5.86 -5.53 -4.66
C ALA A 46 6.43 -4.44 -3.73
N TRP A 47 7.72 -4.11 -3.86
CA TRP A 47 8.36 -3.01 -3.15
C TRP A 47 7.68 -1.66 -3.42
N LEU A 48 7.47 -1.32 -4.69
CA LEU A 48 6.81 -0.07 -5.07
C LEU A 48 5.36 0.00 -4.56
N ALA A 49 4.62 -1.11 -4.60
CA ALA A 49 3.27 -1.19 -4.06
C ALA A 49 3.26 -0.93 -2.54
N GLU A 50 4.23 -1.50 -1.81
CA GLU A 50 4.34 -1.33 -0.36
C GLU A 50 4.75 0.09 0.04
N VAL A 51 5.74 0.66 -0.65
CA VAL A 51 6.11 2.07 -0.51
C VAL A 51 4.88 2.98 -0.71
N ARG A 52 4.07 2.71 -1.75
CA ARG A 52 2.84 3.47 -2.03
C ARG A 52 1.77 3.27 -0.96
N ARG A 53 1.66 2.07 -0.38
CA ARG A 53 0.74 1.74 0.72
C ARG A 53 1.11 2.50 2.00
N GLN A 54 2.38 2.51 2.38
CA GLN A 54 2.84 3.14 3.63
C GLN A 54 2.97 4.67 3.58
N LEU A 55 3.29 5.22 2.41
CA LEU A 55 3.31 6.67 2.21
C LEU A 55 1.91 7.27 2.13
N GLY A 56 0.90 6.43 1.88
CA GLY A 56 -0.46 6.88 1.64
C GLY A 56 -0.58 7.47 0.24
N HIS A 57 -1.08 6.67 -0.69
CA HIS A 57 -2.14 7.20 -1.55
C HIS A 57 -3.45 7.02 -0.78
N PRO A 58 -4.47 7.89 -0.93
CA PRO A 58 -5.81 7.56 -0.51
C PRO A 58 -6.08 6.16 -1.03
N LEU A 59 -6.13 5.21 -0.09
CA LEU A 59 -6.78 3.94 -0.29
C LEU A 59 -8.05 4.30 -1.04
N ASN A 60 -8.43 3.49 -2.01
CA ASN A 60 -9.84 3.42 -2.37
C ASN A 60 -10.59 3.39 -1.03
N THR A 61 -11.09 4.54 -0.57
CA THR A 61 -12.35 4.60 0.10
C THR A 61 -13.18 3.70 -0.81
N PRO A 62 -13.75 2.59 -0.32
CA PRO A 62 -14.80 1.99 -1.10
C PRO A 62 -15.65 3.18 -1.55
N LYS A 63 -15.83 3.36 -2.86
CA LYS A 63 -16.95 4.19 -3.29
C LYS A 63 -18.09 3.53 -2.53
N THR A 64 -18.52 4.16 -1.44
CA THR A 64 -19.86 3.98 -0.92
C THR A 64 -20.67 4.49 -2.09
N ASP A 65 -20.90 3.59 -3.03
CA ASP A 65 -21.75 3.81 -4.15
C ASP A 65 -23.14 3.81 -3.52
N PRO A 66 -23.80 4.97 -3.39
CA PRO A 66 -25.12 5.01 -2.79
C PRO A 66 -26.16 4.27 -3.66
N ALA A 67 -25.78 3.73 -4.83
CA ALA A 67 -26.63 2.92 -5.69
C ALA A 67 -26.41 1.41 -5.54
N ASN A 68 -25.51 0.92 -4.66
CA ASN A 68 -25.38 -0.51 -4.38
C ASN A 68 -26.53 -0.99 -3.46
N GLN A 69 -27.73 -1.11 -4.03
CA GLN A 69 -28.96 -1.63 -3.41
C GLN A 69 -28.93 -3.14 -3.12
N GLN A 70 -27.77 -3.73 -2.84
CA GLN A 70 -27.66 -5.18 -2.63
C GLN A 70 -27.97 -5.61 -1.18
N ALA A 71 -28.18 -4.65 -0.28
CA ALA A 71 -28.58 -4.92 1.11
C ALA A 71 -30.10 -5.08 1.30
N ASP A 72 -30.93 -4.75 0.29
CA ASP A 72 -32.40 -4.73 0.45
C ASP A 72 -33.09 -6.06 0.05
N MET A 73 -32.35 -7.07 -0.41
CA MET A 73 -32.96 -8.33 -0.89
C MET A 73 -33.44 -9.29 0.21
N PHE A 74 -33.14 -9.04 1.48
CA PHE A 74 -33.51 -9.95 2.59
C PHE A 74 -34.45 -9.32 3.63
N GLY A 75 -35.07 -8.17 3.32
CA GLY A 75 -35.88 -7.38 4.26
C GLY A 75 -37.40 -7.43 4.12
N GLN A 76 -37.98 -8.06 3.09
CA GLN A 76 -39.44 -8.13 2.94
C GLN A 76 -40.03 -9.45 3.48
N ARG A 77 -40.35 -9.39 4.79
CA ARG A 77 -41.59 -9.85 5.48
C ARG A 77 -42.44 -10.85 4.68
N SER A 78 -42.64 -12.09 5.16
CA SER A 78 -43.67 -12.43 6.17
C SER A 78 -45.01 -11.73 5.92
N GLN A 79 -45.87 -12.39 5.13
CA GLN A 79 -47.33 -12.49 5.30
C GLN A 79 -47.72 -13.89 4.80
#